data_AF-A0A9X5X605-F1
#
_entry.id   AF-A0A9X5X605-F1
#
_cell.length_a   1.000
_cell.length_b   1.000
_cell.length_c   1.000
_cell.angle_alpha   90.00
_cell.angle_beta   90.00
_cell.angle_gamma   90.00
#
_symmetry.space_group_name_H-M   'P 1'
#
loop_
_entity.id
_entity.type
_entity.pdbx_description
1 polymer ?
#
loop_
_entity_poly.entity_id
_entity_poly.type
_entity_poly.pdbx_seq_one_letter_code
_entity_poly.pdbx_strand_id
1 'polypeptide(L)'
;MSDPSSVIDDLHRESEELDLLVGDLAEIRWALATPAAGWTVAHQIAHLAWTDRSALLAVTDAEAFAKSVEKAMASPGGFVDEGAEEGAGLPPATLLGDWRAGRTALE
;
A
#
# COMPACT_ATOMS: atom_id res chain seq x y z
N MET A 1 -13.99 -20.33 -13.19
CA MET A 1 -13.36 -19.33 -12.29
C MET A 1 -13.54 -19.85 -10.89
N SER A 2 -12.45 -19.91 -10.09
CA SER A 2 -12.57 -20.21 -8.66
C SER A 2 -13.30 -19.07 -7.96
N ASP A 3 -13.99 -19.38 -6.86
CA ASP A 3 -14.53 -18.37 -5.95
C ASP A 3 -13.38 -17.54 -5.35
N PRO A 4 -13.38 -16.20 -5.49
CA PRO A 4 -12.34 -15.34 -4.93
C PRO A 4 -12.48 -15.11 -3.42
N SER A 5 -13.62 -15.46 -2.81
CA SER A 5 -13.95 -15.09 -1.43
C SER A 5 -12.89 -15.55 -0.42
N SER A 6 -12.37 -16.78 -0.57
CA SER A 6 -11.32 -17.28 0.34
C SER A 6 -10.02 -16.48 0.27
N VAL A 7 -9.66 -15.97 -0.92
CA VAL A 7 -8.44 -15.15 -1.10
C VAL A 7 -8.63 -13.77 -0.47
N ILE A 8 -9.84 -13.22 -0.54
CA ILE A 8 -10.17 -11.94 0.08
C ILE A 8 -10.16 -12.08 1.62
N ASP A 9 -10.74 -13.17 2.15
CA ASP A 9 -10.72 -13.46 3.58
C ASP A 9 -9.29 -13.62 4.13
N ASP A 10 -8.42 -14.30 3.37
CA ASP A 10 -7.01 -14.46 3.74
C ASP A 10 -6.26 -13.11 3.66
N LEU A 11 -6.49 -12.30 2.62
CA LEU A 11 -5.90 -10.95 2.50
C LEU A 11 -6.30 -10.05 3.67
N HIS A 12 -7.58 -10.10 4.10
CA HIS A 12 -8.05 -9.33 5.25
C HIS A 12 -7.31 -9.75 6.53
N ARG A 13 -7.21 -11.05 6.79
CA ARG A 13 -6.50 -11.59 7.96
C ARG A 13 -5.02 -11.24 7.97
N GLU A 14 -4.33 -11.42 6.85
CA GLU A 14 -2.91 -11.06 6.72
C GLU A 14 -2.70 -9.55 6.94
N SER A 15 -3.64 -8.72 6.49
CA SER A 15 -3.61 -7.27 6.71
C SER A 15 -3.82 -6.89 8.17
N GLU A 16 -4.73 -7.57 8.88
CA GLU A 16 -4.93 -7.38 10.33
C GLU A 16 -3.70 -7.78 11.13
N GLU A 17 -3.09 -8.93 10.81
CA GLU A 17 -1.85 -9.39 11.45
C GLU A 17 -0.72 -8.37 11.25
N LEU A 18 -0.56 -7.85 10.02
CA LEU A 18 0.43 -6.81 9.73
C LEU A 18 0.13 -5.50 10.46
N ASP A 19 -1.14 -5.09 10.53
CA ASP A 19 -1.58 -3.88 11.24
C ASP A 19 -1.20 -3.92 12.72
N LEU A 20 -1.39 -5.07 13.38
CA LEU A 20 -0.98 -5.29 14.76
C LEU A 20 0.55 -5.21 14.93
N LEU A 21 1.31 -5.75 13.96
CA LEU A 21 2.77 -5.70 14.01
C LEU A 21 3.32 -4.27 13.90
N VAL A 22 2.72 -3.43 13.05
CA VAL A 22 3.23 -2.06 12.81
C VAL A 22 2.57 -1.00 13.68
N GLY A 23 1.35 -1.24 14.17
CA GLY A 23 0.58 -0.28 14.97
C GLY A 23 1.22 0.11 16.29
N ASP A 24 1.97 -0.80 16.91
CA ASP A 24 2.68 -0.57 18.17
C ASP A 24 4.16 -0.22 17.98
N LEU A 25 4.64 -0.10 16.73
CA LEU A 25 6.03 0.29 16.48
C LEU A 25 6.26 1.75 16.83
N ALA A 26 7.29 2.00 17.65
CA ALA A 26 7.84 3.33 17.82
C ALA A 26 8.25 3.92 16.45
N GLU A 27 8.04 5.22 16.27
CA GLU A 27 8.27 5.93 15.00
C GLU A 27 9.65 5.65 14.39
N ILE A 28 10.70 5.64 15.23
CA ILE A 28 12.08 5.36 14.77
C ILE A 28 12.25 3.98 14.13
N ARG A 29 11.40 3.00 14.47
CA ARG A 29 11.46 1.64 13.91
C ARG A 29 10.88 1.56 12.50
N TRP A 30 10.12 2.55 12.06
CA TRP A 30 9.62 2.63 10.69
C TRP A 30 10.75 2.86 9.67
N ALA A 31 11.89 3.36 10.12
CA ALA A 31 13.11 3.51 9.33
C ALA A 31 13.97 2.23 9.24
N LEU A 32 13.56 1.12 9.88
CA LEU A 32 14.29 -0.15 9.79
C LEU A 32 14.28 -0.67 8.36
N ALA A 33 15.46 -1.02 7.86
CA ALA A 33 15.62 -1.63 6.54
C ALA A 33 14.93 -3.00 6.47
N THR A 34 14.41 -3.32 5.29
CA THR A 34 13.78 -4.61 4.96
C THR A 34 14.67 -5.38 3.98
N PRO A 35 14.40 -6.67 3.71
CA PRO A 35 15.14 -7.42 2.68
C PRO A 35 15.01 -6.82 1.26
N ALA A 36 13.96 -6.03 1.00
CA ALA A 36 13.89 -5.23 -0.22
C ALA A 36 14.90 -4.09 -0.14
N ALA A 37 15.90 -4.12 -1.02
CA ALA A 37 17.00 -3.16 -1.01
C ALA A 37 16.50 -1.72 -1.15
N GLY A 38 16.95 -0.84 -0.26
CA GLY A 38 16.51 0.56 -0.22
C GLY A 38 15.20 0.80 0.54
N TRP A 39 14.39 -0.23 0.76
CA TRP A 39 13.08 -0.07 1.39
C TRP A 39 13.14 -0.29 2.91
N THR A 40 12.52 0.64 3.63
CA THR A 40 12.26 0.52 5.06
C THR A 40 10.87 -0.07 5.34
N VAL A 41 10.53 -0.31 6.61
CA VAL A 41 9.16 -0.66 7.01
C VAL A 41 8.14 0.38 6.48
N ALA A 42 8.49 1.68 6.53
CA ALA A 42 7.62 2.73 5.96
C ALA A 42 7.38 2.53 4.46
N HIS A 43 8.40 2.17 3.68
CA HIS A 43 8.24 1.89 2.25
C HIS A 43 7.31 0.70 1.99
N GLN A 44 7.39 -0.35 2.81
CA GLN A 44 6.50 -1.51 2.68
C GLN A 44 5.04 -1.12 2.89
N ILE A 45 4.73 -0.38 3.96
CA ILE A 45 3.35 0.07 4.22
C ILE A 45 2.89 1.11 3.18
N ALA A 46 3.77 2.00 2.73
CA ALA A 46 3.48 2.95 1.65
C ALA A 46 3.12 2.24 0.34
N HIS A 47 3.84 1.19 -0.02
CA HIS A 47 3.55 0.38 -1.19
C HIS A 47 2.17 -0.31 -1.10
N LEU A 48 1.82 -0.86 0.06
CA LEU A 48 0.49 -1.46 0.29
C LEU A 48 -0.61 -0.40 0.17
N ALA A 49 -0.46 0.74 0.85
CA ALA A 49 -1.43 1.85 0.79
C ALA A 49 -1.61 2.39 -0.63
N TRP A 50 -0.52 2.48 -1.41
CA TRP A 50 -0.57 2.88 -2.81
C TRP A 50 -1.30 1.85 -3.69
N THR A 51 -1.09 0.56 -3.41
CA THR A 51 -1.76 -0.53 -4.14
C THR A 51 -3.26 -0.53 -3.87
N ASP A 52 -3.67 -0.40 -2.61
CA ASP A 52 -5.08 -0.32 -2.21
C ASP A 52 -5.78 0.86 -2.87
N ARG A 53 -5.13 2.03 -2.88
CA ARG A 53 -5.64 3.21 -3.58
C ARG A 53 -5.79 2.97 -5.08
N SER A 54 -4.82 2.31 -5.70
CA SER A 54 -4.87 1.99 -7.14
C SER A 54 -5.97 1.01 -7.48
N ALA A 55 -6.19 -0.01 -6.64
CA ALA A 55 -7.28 -0.97 -6.76
C ALA A 55 -8.64 -0.29 -6.63
N LEU A 56 -8.82 0.57 -5.61
CA LEU A 56 -10.04 1.34 -5.41
C LEU A 56 -10.31 2.23 -6.62
N LEU A 57 -9.30 2.96 -7.10
CA LEU A 57 -9.42 3.82 -8.27
C LEU A 57 -9.88 3.04 -9.52
N ALA A 58 -9.33 1.85 -9.74
CA ALA A 58 -9.69 1.00 -10.87
C ALA A 58 -11.18 0.62 -10.88
N VAL A 59 -11.80 0.47 -9.70
CA VAL A 59 -13.21 0.06 -9.58
C VAL A 59 -14.17 1.24 -9.42
N THR A 60 -13.71 2.41 -8.94
CA THR A 60 -14.56 3.59 -8.70
C THR A 60 -14.44 4.68 -9.76
N ASP A 61 -13.29 4.81 -10.43
CA ASP A 61 -13.02 5.87 -11.41
C ASP A 61 -12.06 5.39 -12.52
N ALA A 62 -12.65 4.86 -13.59
CA ALA A 62 -11.89 4.33 -14.72
C ALA A 62 -11.05 5.39 -15.46
N GLU A 63 -11.48 6.65 -15.50
CA GLU A 63 -10.73 7.71 -16.19
C GLU A 63 -9.48 8.09 -15.39
N ALA A 64 -9.63 8.28 -14.07
CA ALA A 64 -8.50 8.54 -13.20
C ALA A 64 -7.53 7.35 -13.15
N PHE A 65 -8.05 6.12 -13.16
CA PHE A 65 -7.20 4.92 -13.25
C PHE A 65 -6.41 4.87 -14.56
N ALA A 66 -7.04 5.16 -15.71
CA ALA A 66 -6.34 5.19 -17.00
C ALA A 66 -5.17 6.19 -17.00
N LYS A 67 -5.35 7.38 -16.40
CA LYS A 67 -4.27 8.37 -16.23
C LYS A 67 -3.15 7.85 -15.32
N SER A 68 -3.47 7.06 -14.30
CA SER A 68 -2.47 6.41 -13.45
C SER A 68 -1.65 5.39 -14.23
N VAL A 69 -2.31 4.59 -15.08
CA VAL A 69 -1.65 3.62 -15.97
C VAL A 69 -0.72 4.32 -16.97
N GLU A 70 -1.15 5.44 -17.57
CA GLU A 70 -0.30 6.23 -18.47
C GLU A 70 1.00 6.70 -17.78
N LYS A 71 0.90 7.16 -16.52
CA LYS A 71 2.08 7.51 -15.72
C LYS A 71 2.98 6.31 -15.47
N ALA A 72 2.40 5.16 -15.11
CA ALA A 72 3.13 3.93 -14.88
C ALA A 72 3.91 3.49 -16.13
N MET A 73 3.28 3.60 -17.30
CA MET A 73 3.90 3.26 -18.59
C MET A 73 5.04 4.21 -18.98
N ALA A 74 5.02 5.46 -18.50
CA ALA A 74 6.06 6.45 -18.73
C ALA A 74 7.30 6.26 -17.81
N SER A 75 7.16 5.54 -16.68
CA SER A 75 8.26 5.18 -15.77
C SER A 75 8.32 3.66 -15.53
N PRO A 76 8.70 2.84 -16.55
CA PRO A 76 8.79 1.40 -16.40
C PRO A 76 9.81 1.02 -15.31
N GLY A 77 9.31 0.42 -14.22
CA GLY A 77 10.11 0.00 -13.08
C GLY A 77 10.35 1.06 -12.01
N GLY A 78 10.02 2.34 -12.24
CA GLY A 78 10.17 3.41 -11.25
C GLY A 78 8.87 3.79 -10.53
N PHE A 79 7.72 3.62 -11.19
CA PHE A 79 6.44 4.15 -10.68
C PHE A 79 6.04 3.62 -9.28
N VAL A 80 6.31 2.35 -9.02
CA VAL A 80 6.02 1.73 -7.71
C VAL A 80 7.01 2.22 -6.65
N ASP A 81 8.29 2.27 -6.98
CA ASP A 81 9.34 2.78 -6.08
C ASP A 81 9.10 4.24 -5.71
N GLU A 82 8.73 5.07 -6.69
CA GLU A 82 8.35 6.48 -6.49
C GLU A 82 7.15 6.60 -5.55
N GLY A 83 6.08 5.82 -5.76
CA GLY A 83 4.91 5.82 -4.88
C GLY A 83 5.22 5.35 -3.45
N ALA A 84 6.10 4.36 -3.30
CA ALA A 84 6.55 3.88 -2.00
C ALA A 84 7.42 4.93 -1.28
N GLU A 85 8.34 5.60 -1.98
CA GLU A 85 9.18 6.68 -1.45
C GLU A 85 8.32 7.88 -1.00
N GLU A 86 7.37 8.32 -1.83
CA GLU A 86 6.45 9.42 -1.49
C GLU A 86 5.67 9.13 -0.21
N GLY A 87 5.10 7.91 -0.10
CA GLY A 87 4.36 7.51 1.09
C GLY A 87 5.25 7.30 2.32
N ALA A 88 6.47 6.79 2.14
CA ALA A 88 7.42 6.57 3.23
C ALA A 88 7.91 7.88 3.88
N GLY A 89 7.83 9.00 3.15
CA GLY A 89 8.11 10.34 3.67
C GLY A 89 7.04 10.90 4.61
N LEU A 90 5.86 10.27 4.71
CA LEU A 90 4.80 10.68 5.63
C LEU A 90 5.11 10.27 7.08
N PRO A 91 4.56 10.99 8.08
CA PRO A 91 4.59 10.51 9.45
C PRO A 91 3.96 9.11 9.55
N PRO A 92 4.58 8.15 10.26
CA PRO A 92 4.06 6.79 10.37
C PRO A 92 2.59 6.66 10.76
N ALA A 93 2.12 7.50 11.68
CA ALA A 93 0.71 7.51 12.09
C ALA A 93 -0.23 7.94 10.94
N THR A 94 0.19 8.89 10.11
CA THR A 94 -0.56 9.32 8.92
C THR A 94 -0.58 8.21 7.89
N LEU A 95 0.58 7.64 7.56
CA LEU A 95 0.69 6.54 6.60
C LEU A 95 -0.15 5.33 7.01
N LEU A 96 -0.08 4.93 8.28
CA LEU A 96 -0.87 3.83 8.82
C LEU A 96 -2.38 4.13 8.79
N GLY A 97 -2.76 5.37 9.10
CA GLY A 97 -4.15 5.82 9.00
C GLY A 97 -4.69 5.76 7.56
N ASP A 98 -3.90 6.23 6.60
CA ASP A 98 -4.25 6.21 5.18
C ASP A 98 -4.36 4.77 4.65
N TRP A 99 -3.43 3.89 5.04
CA TRP A 99 -3.49 2.47 4.67
C TRP A 99 -4.75 1.79 5.22
N ARG A 100 -5.06 1.99 6.51
CA ARG A 100 -6.28 1.44 7.14
C ARG A 100 -7.54 1.93 6.43
N ALA A 101 -7.63 3.22 6.12
CA ALA A 101 -8.78 3.80 5.42
C ALA A 101 -8.94 3.23 4.01
N GLY A 102 -7.83 3.02 3.29
CA GLY A 102 -7.82 2.38 1.97
C GLY A 102 -8.36 0.95 2.02
N ARG A 103 -7.91 0.14 2.98
CA ARG A 103 -8.41 -1.23 3.17
C ARG A 103 -9.91 -1.26 3.47
N THR A 104 -10.39 -0.43 4.40
CA THR A 104 -11.83 -0.34 4.71
C THR A 104 -12.68 0.07 3.51
N ALA A 105 -12.14 0.84 2.56
CA ALA A 105 -12.87 1.21 1.35
C ALA A 105 -12.96 0.10 0.29
N LEU A 106 -12.15 -0.96 0.42
CA LEU A 106 -12.14 -2.12 -0.47
C LEU A 106 -12.98 -3.30 0.05
N GLU A 107 -13.50 -3.19 1.27
CA GLU A 107 -14.46 -4.13 1.90
C GLU A 107 -15.89 -3.86 1.43
#